data_AF-A0A516SJB7-F1
#
_entry.id   AF-A0A516SJB7-F1
#
_cell.length_a   1.000
_cell.length_b   1.000
_cell.length_c   1.000
_cell.angle_alpha   90.00
_cell.angle_beta   90.00
_cell.angle_gamma   90.00
#
_symmetry.space_group_name_H-M   'P 1'
#
loop_
_entity.id
_entity.type
_entity.pdbx_description
1 polymer ?
#
loop_
_entity_poly.entity_id
_entity_poly.type
_entity_poly.pdbx_seq_one_letter_code
_entity_poly.pdbx_strand_id
1 'polypeptide(L)'
;MLLSLLPWYWRWGAVLGLSACFYGLGRIQGQRAEQTKDMDVERSALVRVIRIERKQAAISQAVAEQHESGRIRDRVIYRNIEKEVIRYVASPQHAVCHLDYEWLRLHNAAALSIVPEPADSADAAAGEFTSDDALQTVTTNYQACQDNARQLADLQAWVHQQLHH
;
A
#
# COMPACT_ATOMS: atom_id res chain seq x y z
N MET A 1 67.28 -7.46 -39.10
CA MET A 1 68.16 -7.20 -40.27
C MET A 1 67.48 -6.46 -41.44
N LEU A 2 66.18 -6.13 -41.39
CA LEU A 2 65.49 -5.35 -42.44
C LEU A 2 65.60 -3.81 -42.28
N LEU A 3 66.00 -3.32 -41.10
CA LEU A 3 66.06 -1.88 -40.78
C LEU A 3 67.36 -1.18 -41.23
N SER A 4 68.38 -1.92 -41.67
CA SER A 4 69.68 -1.40 -42.10
C SER A 4 69.76 -1.03 -43.59
N LEU A 5 68.71 -1.32 -44.38
CA LEU A 5 68.61 -1.03 -45.81
C LEU A 5 67.75 0.21 -46.12
N LEU A 6 67.14 0.83 -45.10
CA LEU A 6 66.31 2.03 -45.24
C LEU A 6 67.12 3.31 -44.96
N PRO A 7 66.99 4.37 -45.79
CA PRO A 7 67.57 5.67 -45.52
C PRO A 7 67.19 6.18 -44.12
N TRP A 8 68.12 6.84 -43.44
CA TRP A 8 68.00 7.18 -42.01
C TRP A 8 66.71 7.96 -41.65
N TYR A 9 66.19 8.79 -42.57
CA TYR A 9 64.94 9.55 -42.39
C TYR A 9 63.69 8.66 -42.37
N TRP A 10 63.65 7.56 -43.14
CA TRP A 10 62.54 6.61 -43.11
C TRP A 10 62.46 5.82 -41.80
N ARG A 11 63.59 5.56 -41.14
CA ARG A 11 63.63 4.88 -39.83
C ARG A 11 62.99 5.72 -38.74
N TRP A 12 63.29 7.01 -38.70
CA TRP A 12 62.65 7.95 -37.77
C TRP A 12 61.16 8.15 -38.09
N GLY A 13 60.80 8.20 -39.38
CA GLY A 13 59.40 8.22 -39.80
C GLY A 13 58.61 7.00 -39.30
N ALA A 14 59.18 5.79 -39.38
CA ALA A 14 58.55 4.57 -38.87
C ALA A 14 58.38 4.58 -37.33
N VAL A 15 59.38 5.08 -36.59
CA VAL A 15 59.31 5.22 -35.12
C VAL A 15 58.24 6.23 -34.71
N LEU A 16 58.16 7.38 -35.38
CA LEU A 16 57.13 8.39 -35.13
C LEU A 16 55.73 7.86 -35.48
N GLY A 17 55.59 7.16 -36.61
CA GLY A 17 54.34 6.52 -37.01
C GLY A 17 53.86 5.49 -35.98
N LEU A 18 54.75 4.63 -35.50
CA LEU A 18 54.44 3.66 -34.45
C LEU A 18 54.06 4.35 -33.13
N SER A 19 54.81 5.38 -32.73
CA SER A 19 54.52 6.14 -31.50
C SER A 19 53.15 6.82 -31.56
N ALA A 20 52.81 7.42 -32.71
CA ALA A 20 51.50 8.01 -32.96
C ALA A 20 50.38 6.95 -32.94
N CYS A 21 50.60 5.77 -33.53
CA CYS A 21 49.66 4.65 -33.46
C CYS A 21 49.42 4.17 -32.03
N PHE A 22 50.47 3.94 -31.25
CA PHE A 22 50.33 3.53 -29.84
C PHE A 22 49.59 4.59 -29.01
N TYR A 23 49.88 5.87 -29.24
CA TYR A 23 49.18 6.96 -28.57
C TYR A 23 47.69 7.00 -28.92
N GLY A 24 47.36 6.87 -30.22
CA GLY A 24 45.97 6.83 -30.70
C GLY A 24 45.20 5.63 -30.15
N LEU A 25 45.78 4.44 -30.21
CA LEU A 25 45.18 3.22 -29.66
C LEU A 25 44.99 3.31 -28.14
N GLY A 26 45.96 3.85 -27.41
CA GLY A 26 45.85 4.08 -25.97
C GLY A 26 44.72 5.04 -25.60
N ARG A 27 44.56 6.15 -26.33
CA ARG A 27 43.44 7.09 -26.17
C ARG A 27 42.08 6.43 -26.43
N ILE A 28 41.94 5.69 -27.54
CA ILE A 28 40.69 5.02 -27.91
C ILE A 28 40.34 3.94 -26.88
N GLN A 29 41.30 3.14 -26.43
CA GLN A 29 41.08 2.12 -25.41
C GLN A 29 40.72 2.73 -24.05
N GLY A 30 41.37 3.83 -23.67
CA GLY A 30 41.04 4.58 -22.46
C GLY A 30 39.61 5.12 -22.47
N GLN A 31 39.20 5.77 -23.56
CA GLN A 31 37.82 6.28 -23.73
C GLN A 31 36.78 5.16 -23.71
N ARG A 32 37.07 4.03 -24.37
CA ARG A 32 36.18 2.86 -24.34
C ARG A 32 36.04 2.28 -22.94
N ALA A 33 37.14 2.18 -22.19
CA ALA A 33 37.12 1.66 -20.82
C ALA A 33 36.33 2.58 -19.86
N GLU A 34 36.39 3.89 -20.06
CA GLU A 34 35.59 4.87 -19.32
C GLU A 34 34.10 4.74 -19.67
N GLN A 35 33.76 4.69 -20.96
CA GLN A 35 32.38 4.48 -21.42
C GLN A 35 31.76 3.18 -20.88
N THR A 36 32.51 2.07 -20.87
CA THR A 36 32.00 0.81 -20.31
C THR A 36 31.73 0.91 -18.81
N LYS A 37 32.58 1.63 -18.07
CA LYS A 37 32.38 1.83 -16.62
C LYS A 37 31.13 2.65 -16.35
N ASP A 38 30.93 3.73 -17.10
CA ASP A 38 29.75 4.59 -16.96
C ASP A 38 28.46 3.81 -17.28
N MET A 39 28.47 3.05 -18.37
CA MET A 39 27.34 2.17 -18.74
C MET A 39 27.07 1.09 -17.68
N ASP A 40 28.11 0.51 -17.08
CA ASP A 40 27.96 -0.50 -16.04
C ASP A 40 27.39 0.10 -14.74
N VAL A 41 27.82 1.31 -14.37
CA VAL A 41 27.27 2.06 -13.23
C VAL A 41 25.79 2.38 -13.49
N GLU A 42 25.46 2.94 -14.65
CA GLU A 42 24.08 3.26 -15.03
C GLU A 42 23.19 2.00 -15.03
N ARG A 43 23.68 0.91 -15.65
CA ARG A 43 22.96 -0.37 -15.68
C ARG A 43 22.74 -0.92 -14.27
N SER A 44 23.75 -0.87 -13.41
CA SER A 44 23.64 -1.36 -12.03
C SER A 44 22.63 -0.53 -11.22
N ALA A 45 22.58 0.79 -11.45
CA ALA A 45 21.60 1.68 -10.84
C ALA A 45 20.18 1.35 -11.32
N LEU A 46 19.97 1.18 -12.63
CA LEU A 46 18.68 0.79 -13.20
C LEU A 46 18.21 -0.58 -12.67
N VAL A 47 19.09 -1.57 -12.62
CA VAL A 47 18.78 -2.90 -12.07
C VAL A 47 18.39 -2.79 -10.58
N ARG A 48 19.03 -1.91 -9.83
CA ARG A 48 18.70 -1.67 -8.42
C ARG A 48 17.30 -1.08 -8.26
N VAL A 49 16.96 -0.07 -9.06
CA VAL A 49 15.62 0.53 -9.07
C VAL A 49 14.57 -0.51 -9.44
N ILE A 50 14.74 -1.23 -10.55
CA ILE A 50 13.81 -2.29 -10.98
C ILE A 50 13.63 -3.36 -9.91
N ARG A 51 14.70 -3.73 -9.19
CA ARG A 51 14.64 -4.72 -8.11
C ARG A 51 13.79 -4.21 -6.94
N ILE A 52 13.95 -2.94 -6.56
CA ILE A 52 13.15 -2.31 -5.49
C ILE A 52 11.69 -2.26 -5.93
N GLU A 53 11.41 -1.71 -7.11
CA GLU A 53 10.05 -1.61 -7.67
C GLU A 53 9.34 -2.98 -7.70
N ARG A 54 10.02 -4.02 -8.17
CA ARG A 54 9.46 -5.38 -8.20
C ARG A 54 9.13 -5.92 -6.82
N LYS A 55 10.00 -5.68 -5.83
CA LYS A 55 9.73 -6.07 -4.44
C LYS A 55 8.50 -5.32 -3.92
N GLN A 56 8.49 -3.99 -4.05
CA GLN A 56 7.40 -3.13 -3.59
C GLN A 56 6.06 -3.48 -4.23
N ALA A 57 6.07 -3.81 -5.52
CA ALA A 57 4.90 -4.30 -6.26
C ALA A 57 4.43 -5.66 -5.74
N ALA A 58 5.34 -6.61 -5.49
CA ALA A 58 5.00 -7.92 -4.95
C ALA A 58 4.36 -7.84 -3.55
N ILE A 59 4.88 -6.96 -2.69
CA ILE A 59 4.29 -6.69 -1.36
C ILE A 59 2.91 -6.09 -1.51
N SER A 60 2.76 -5.08 -2.37
CA SER A 60 1.47 -4.43 -2.62
C SER A 60 0.44 -5.44 -3.13
N GLN A 61 0.84 -6.33 -4.04
CA GLN A 61 -0.02 -7.38 -4.55
C GLN A 61 -0.42 -8.37 -3.44
N ALA A 62 0.54 -8.86 -2.65
CA ALA A 62 0.27 -9.81 -1.58
C ALA A 62 -0.70 -9.25 -0.53
N VAL A 63 -0.49 -7.99 -0.11
CA VAL A 63 -1.39 -7.33 0.84
C VAL A 63 -2.76 -7.07 0.23
N ALA A 64 -2.85 -6.67 -1.04
CA ALA A 64 -4.13 -6.49 -1.73
C ALA A 64 -4.94 -7.79 -1.80
N GLU A 65 -4.29 -8.91 -2.12
CA GLU A 65 -4.91 -10.24 -2.14
C GLU A 65 -5.40 -10.64 -0.73
N GLN A 66 -4.60 -10.40 0.30
CA GLN A 66 -4.97 -10.66 1.69
C GLN A 66 -6.16 -9.80 2.14
N HIS A 67 -6.15 -8.50 1.82
CA HIS A 67 -7.24 -7.58 2.14
C HIS A 67 -8.55 -8.02 1.46
N GLU A 68 -8.52 -8.38 0.18
CA GLU A 68 -9.72 -8.83 -0.54
C GLU A 68 -10.26 -10.15 0.01
N SER A 69 -9.40 -11.12 0.28
CA SER A 69 -9.80 -12.37 0.94
C SER A 69 -10.47 -12.12 2.29
N GLY A 70 -9.90 -11.20 3.07
CA GLY A 70 -10.45 -10.74 4.33
C GLY A 70 -11.83 -10.10 4.19
N ARG A 71 -11.99 -9.18 3.24
CA ARG A 71 -13.27 -8.51 2.95
C ARG A 71 -14.36 -9.49 2.51
N ILE A 72 -14.03 -10.46 1.66
CA ILE A 72 -14.99 -11.48 1.21
C ILE A 72 -15.52 -12.27 2.41
N ARG A 73 -14.62 -12.71 3.29
CA ARG A 73 -15.00 -13.43 4.52
C ARG A 73 -15.93 -12.59 5.40
N ASP A 74 -15.57 -11.34 5.67
CA ASP A 74 -16.35 -10.47 6.56
C ASP A 74 -17.73 -10.16 5.95
N ARG A 75 -17.80 -9.95 4.63
CA ARG A 75 -19.07 -9.76 3.92
C ARG A 75 -20.02 -10.95 4.09
N VAL A 76 -19.50 -12.18 4.05
CA VAL A 76 -20.32 -13.38 4.27
C VAL A 76 -20.82 -13.45 5.70
N ILE A 77 -19.96 -13.14 6.68
CA ILE A 77 -20.33 -13.11 8.10
C ILE A 77 -21.44 -12.09 8.33
N TYR A 78 -21.26 -10.85 7.87
CA TYR A 78 -22.24 -9.78 8.07
C TYR A 78 -23.54 -10.02 7.33
N ARG A 79 -23.51 -10.61 6.12
CA ARG A 79 -24.73 -11.05 5.43
C ARG A 79 -25.53 -12.05 6.26
N ASN A 80 -24.86 -12.96 6.97
CA ASN A 80 -25.55 -13.91 7.83
C ASN A 80 -26.10 -13.25 9.11
N ILE A 81 -25.32 -12.36 9.73
CA ILE A 81 -25.78 -11.57 10.89
C ILE A 81 -27.01 -10.74 10.51
N GLU A 82 -26.96 -10.02 9.39
CA GLU A 82 -28.08 -9.21 8.88
C GLU A 82 -29.33 -10.06 8.66
N LYS A 83 -29.20 -11.25 8.08
CA LYS A 83 -30.32 -12.19 7.93
C LYS A 83 -30.93 -12.62 9.27
N GLU A 84 -30.10 -12.93 10.25
CA GLU A 84 -30.58 -13.31 11.59
C GLU A 84 -31.22 -12.12 12.31
N VAL A 85 -30.70 -10.90 12.13
CA VAL A 85 -31.32 -9.67 12.65
C VAL A 85 -32.69 -9.45 12.01
N ILE A 86 -32.81 -9.55 10.68
CA ILE A 86 -34.09 -9.43 9.97
C ILE A 86 -35.07 -10.50 10.47
N ARG A 87 -34.61 -11.74 10.64
CA ARG A 87 -35.44 -12.84 11.14
C ARG A 87 -35.92 -12.60 12.57
N TYR A 88 -35.04 -12.09 13.43
CA TYR A 88 -35.37 -11.74 14.80
C TYR A 88 -36.43 -10.64 14.82
N VAL A 89 -36.19 -9.52 14.12
CA VAL A 89 -37.11 -8.37 14.05
C VAL A 89 -38.46 -8.73 13.40
N ALA A 90 -38.50 -9.67 12.46
CA ALA A 90 -39.74 -10.15 11.87
C ALA A 90 -40.53 -11.13 12.76
N SER A 91 -39.93 -11.61 13.85
CA SER A 91 -40.58 -12.56 14.75
C SER A 91 -41.69 -11.87 15.55
N PRO A 92 -42.92 -12.41 15.61
CA PRO A 92 -43.96 -11.85 16.47
C PRO A 92 -43.77 -12.20 17.96
N GLN A 93 -42.72 -12.96 18.31
CA GLN A 93 -42.53 -13.52 19.64
C GLN A 93 -41.54 -12.73 20.52
N HIS A 94 -40.74 -11.83 19.95
CA HIS A 94 -39.86 -10.99 20.77
C HIS A 94 -40.61 -9.75 21.27
N ALA A 95 -40.13 -9.21 22.39
CA ALA A 95 -40.63 -7.94 22.91
C ALA A 95 -39.97 -6.78 22.14
N VAL A 96 -40.78 -5.83 21.70
CA VAL A 96 -40.32 -4.57 21.13
C VAL A 96 -40.40 -3.50 22.22
N CYS A 97 -39.27 -2.87 22.53
CA CYS A 97 -39.22 -1.76 23.46
C CYS A 97 -39.14 -0.44 22.68
N HIS A 98 -39.94 0.54 23.08
CA HIS A 98 -39.73 1.93 22.66
C HIS A 98 -38.59 2.51 23.49
N LEU A 99 -37.58 3.05 22.81
CA LEU A 99 -36.42 3.67 23.43
C LEU A 99 -36.73 5.14 23.65
N ASP A 100 -36.49 5.62 24.87
CA ASP A 100 -36.65 7.02 25.20
C ASP A 100 -35.60 7.90 24.49
N TYR A 101 -35.86 9.20 24.47
CA TYR A 101 -34.97 10.16 23.83
C TYR A 101 -33.65 10.33 24.60
N GLU A 102 -33.61 10.05 25.91
CA GLU A 102 -32.38 10.02 26.69
C GLU A 102 -31.39 8.98 26.15
N TRP A 103 -31.88 7.76 25.90
CA TRP A 103 -31.10 6.65 25.35
C TRP A 103 -30.52 7.03 23.99
N LEU A 104 -31.35 7.59 23.10
CA LEU A 104 -30.93 7.95 21.75
C LEU A 104 -29.88 9.07 21.76
N ARG A 105 -30.07 10.09 22.62
CA ARG A 105 -29.14 11.20 22.80
C ARG A 105 -27.78 10.71 23.29
N LEU A 106 -27.76 9.88 24.32
CA LEU A 106 -26.52 9.33 24.88
C LEU A 106 -25.83 8.38 23.90
N HIS A 107 -26.58 7.50 23.23
CA HIS A 107 -26.05 6.61 22.20
C HIS A 107 -25.39 7.38 21.05
N ASN A 108 -26.06 8.40 20.53
CA ASN A 108 -25.52 9.21 19.42
C ASN A 108 -24.31 10.03 19.84
N ALA A 109 -24.32 10.60 21.05
CA ALA A 109 -23.17 11.31 21.58
C ALA A 109 -21.94 10.38 21.69
N ALA A 110 -22.15 9.16 22.16
CA ALA A 110 -21.09 8.14 22.22
C ALA A 110 -20.58 7.75 20.83
N ALA A 111 -21.49 7.50 19.88
CA ALA A 111 -21.13 7.14 18.50
C ALA A 111 -20.34 8.25 17.78
N LEU A 112 -20.65 9.52 18.07
CA LEU A 112 -19.99 10.69 17.50
C LEU A 112 -18.76 11.17 18.29
N SER A 113 -18.46 10.55 19.43
CA SER A 113 -17.39 10.98 20.34
C SER A 113 -17.52 12.43 20.82
N ILE A 114 -18.73 12.84 21.20
CA ILE A 114 -19.03 14.19 21.72
C ILE A 114 -19.58 14.14 23.14
N VAL A 115 -19.43 15.26 23.87
CA VAL A 115 -20.08 15.42 25.19
C VAL A 115 -21.58 15.64 24.95
N PRO A 116 -22.46 14.84 25.56
CA PRO A 116 -23.90 15.00 25.39
C PRO A 116 -24.40 16.30 26.04
N GLU A 117 -25.41 16.91 25.44
CA GLU A 117 -26.15 18.02 26.07
C GLU A 117 -26.81 17.57 27.38
N PRO A 118 -27.09 18.48 28.34
CA PRO A 118 -27.83 18.13 29.55
C PRO A 118 -29.19 17.52 29.22
N ALA A 119 -29.67 16.61 30.07
CA ALA A 119 -31.00 16.02 29.91
C ALA A 119 -32.09 17.09 30.05
N ASP A 120 -33.15 16.95 29.26
CA ASP A 120 -34.37 17.77 29.38
C ASP A 120 -35.59 16.88 29.69
N SER A 121 -36.66 17.47 30.19
CA SER A 121 -37.97 16.88 30.42
C SER A 121 -38.55 16.12 29.21
N ALA A 122 -38.18 16.50 27.98
CA ALA A 122 -38.54 15.77 26.76
C ALA A 122 -37.86 14.39 26.65
N ASP A 123 -36.73 14.19 27.34
CA ASP A 123 -35.94 12.96 27.28
C ASP A 123 -36.64 11.75 27.92
N ALA A 124 -37.54 12.00 28.89
CA ALA A 124 -38.28 10.96 29.61
C ALA A 124 -39.50 10.41 28.85
N ALA A 125 -39.86 11.00 27.70
CA ALA A 125 -40.94 10.51 26.87
C ALA A 125 -40.50 9.27 26.09
N ALA A 126 -41.40 8.27 25.98
CA ALA A 126 -41.17 7.13 25.09
C ALA A 126 -41.00 7.64 23.65
N GLY A 127 -39.85 7.32 23.04
CA GLY A 127 -39.54 7.71 21.68
C GLY A 127 -40.22 6.81 20.65
N GLU A 128 -40.26 7.30 19.41
CA GLU A 128 -40.73 6.51 18.25
C GLU A 128 -39.73 5.44 17.83
N PHE A 129 -38.47 5.58 18.25
CA PHE A 129 -37.38 4.66 17.92
C PHE A 129 -37.45 3.39 18.78
N THR A 130 -37.36 2.23 18.17
CA THR A 130 -37.53 0.94 18.86
C THR A 130 -36.20 0.22 19.09
N SER A 131 -36.23 -0.79 19.97
CA SER A 131 -35.13 -1.74 20.15
C SER A 131 -34.73 -2.44 18.84
N ASP A 132 -35.67 -2.62 17.92
CA ASP A 132 -35.43 -3.27 16.64
C ASP A 132 -34.71 -2.33 15.66
N ASP A 133 -35.07 -1.04 15.66
CA ASP A 133 -34.35 -0.01 14.91
C ASP A 133 -32.92 0.16 15.45
N ALA A 134 -32.76 0.13 16.78
CA ALA A 134 -31.45 0.15 17.42
C ALA A 134 -30.60 -1.05 17.02
N LEU A 135 -31.18 -2.26 17.05
CA LEU A 135 -30.47 -3.49 16.70
C LEU A 135 -29.97 -3.46 15.24
N GLN A 136 -30.80 -3.01 14.31
CA GLN A 136 -30.40 -2.83 12.91
C GLN A 136 -29.28 -1.79 12.78
N THR A 137 -29.46 -0.62 13.39
CA THR A 137 -28.50 0.49 13.34
C THR A 137 -27.13 0.09 13.92
N VAL A 138 -27.12 -0.53 15.09
CA VAL A 138 -25.89 -0.99 15.76
C VAL A 138 -25.20 -2.08 14.95
N THR A 139 -25.97 -2.99 14.34
CA THR A 139 -25.40 -4.03 13.46
C THR A 139 -24.68 -3.42 12.27
N THR A 140 -25.28 -2.44 11.59
CA THR A 140 -24.66 -1.72 10.47
C THR A 140 -23.44 -0.91 10.92
N ASN A 141 -23.51 -0.25 12.09
CA ASN A 141 -22.37 0.48 12.64
C ASN A 141 -21.19 -0.44 12.93
N TYR A 142 -21.41 -1.59 13.55
CA TYR A 142 -20.35 -2.55 13.82
C TYR A 142 -19.77 -3.17 12.55
N GLN A 143 -20.57 -3.36 11.50
CA GLN A 143 -20.06 -3.73 10.19
C GLN A 143 -19.06 -2.70 9.65
N ALA A 144 -19.44 -1.42 9.68
CA ALA A 144 -18.55 -0.34 9.24
C ALA A 144 -17.27 -0.27 10.10
N CYS A 145 -17.39 -0.45 11.42
CA CYS A 145 -16.24 -0.49 12.32
C CYS A 145 -15.27 -1.62 11.98
N GLN A 146 -15.76 -2.84 11.73
CA GLN A 146 -14.89 -3.96 11.35
C GLN A 146 -14.23 -3.74 9.98
N ASP A 147 -14.97 -3.19 9.01
CA ASP A 147 -14.43 -2.85 7.70
C ASP A 147 -13.28 -1.83 7.81
N ASN A 148 -13.46 -0.79 8.64
CA ASN A 148 -12.42 0.21 8.90
C ASN A 148 -11.22 -0.37 9.65
N ALA A 149 -11.46 -1.22 10.66
CA ALA A 149 -10.40 -1.88 11.41
C ALA A 149 -9.55 -2.78 10.52
N ARG A 150 -10.17 -3.52 9.60
CA ARG A 150 -9.46 -4.33 8.59
C ARG A 150 -8.62 -3.47 7.67
N GLN A 151 -9.19 -2.41 7.08
CA GLN A 151 -8.45 -1.51 6.19
C GLN A 151 -7.22 -0.91 6.89
N LEU A 152 -7.38 -0.50 8.16
CA LEU A 152 -6.27 0.03 8.95
C LEU A 152 -5.21 -1.03 9.23
N ALA A 153 -5.61 -2.24 9.61
CA ALA A 153 -4.67 -3.35 9.86
C ALA A 153 -3.88 -3.73 8.59
N ASP A 154 -4.55 -3.80 7.45
CA ASP A 154 -3.93 -4.15 6.18
C ASP A 154 -3.01 -3.02 5.68
N LEU A 155 -3.39 -1.75 5.89
CA LEU A 155 -2.51 -0.60 5.63
C LEU A 155 -1.27 -0.64 6.52
N GLN A 156 -1.42 -0.89 7.82
CA GLN A 156 -0.30 -1.00 8.75
C GLN A 156 0.64 -2.15 8.35
N ALA A 157 0.09 -3.30 7.95
CA ALA A 157 0.87 -4.42 7.44
C ALA A 157 1.64 -4.06 6.17
N TRP A 158 1.00 -3.34 5.23
CA TRP A 158 1.65 -2.85 4.02
C TRP A 158 2.79 -1.89 4.35
N VAL A 159 2.55 -0.86 5.17
CA VAL A 159 3.59 0.12 5.56
C VAL A 159 4.76 -0.58 6.24
N HIS A 160 4.48 -1.47 7.19
CA HIS A 160 5.52 -2.20 7.91
C HIS A 160 6.37 -3.04 6.96
N GLN A 161 5.73 -3.77 6.04
CA GLN A 161 6.45 -4.51 5.01
C GLN A 161 7.31 -3.54 4.19
N GLN A 162 6.72 -2.54 3.54
CA GLN A 162 7.45 -1.57 2.69
C GLN A 162 8.69 -0.94 3.34
N LEU A 163 8.66 -0.66 4.66
CA LEU A 163 9.78 -0.06 5.39
C LEU A 163 10.91 -1.04 5.75
N HIS A 164 10.65 -2.35 5.79
CA HIS A 164 11.61 -3.37 6.22
C HIS A 164 12.24 -4.18 5.06
N HIS A 165 12.22 -3.66 3.82
CA HIS A 165 12.74 -4.35 2.61
C HIS A 165 13.98 -3.75 1.95
#